data_AF-A0A1V6H137-F1
#
_entry.id   AF-A0A1V6H137-F1
#
_cell.length_a   1.000
_cell.length_b   1.000
_cell.length_c   1.000
_cell.angle_alpha   90.00
_cell.angle_beta   90.00
_cell.angle_gamma   90.00
#
_symmetry.space_group_name_H-M   'P 1'
#
loop_
_entity.id
_entity.type
_entity.pdbx_description
1 polymer ?
#
loop_
_entity_poly.entity_id
_entity_poly.type
_entity_poly.pdbx_seq_one_letter_code
_entity_poly.pdbx_strand_id
1 'polypeptide(L)'
;MANLSIAFCRQLARARRAKGMTQSALADAVGCKQSALSMLEAGHAAKVAHETVEKIAALLEVPLETAAAAAPVPSCGPTAANTHAFCPHADCFSNVPYVVNGELLFWPRPQADGRAAAAHCAVCGELLERCCPHCGAPVVTAGACCPACGGERVANTLPPETDCEAWAAQRRRAIAEWRSLIL
;
A
#
# COMPACT_ATOMS: atom_id res chain seq x y z
N MET A 1 8.28 26.45 3.25
CA MET A 1 8.33 25.01 2.92
C MET A 1 7.40 24.30 3.88
N ALA A 2 6.30 23.72 3.38
CA ALA A 2 5.37 22.98 4.22
C ALA A 2 6.04 21.68 4.67
N ASN A 3 6.27 21.55 5.98
CA ASN A 3 6.79 20.33 6.57
C ASN A 3 5.59 19.38 6.76
N LEU A 4 5.25 18.63 5.71
CA LEU A 4 4.13 17.68 5.75
C LEU A 4 4.49 16.49 6.63
N SER A 5 3.54 16.04 7.45
CA SER A 5 3.79 14.90 8.31
C SER A 5 3.89 13.60 7.49
N ILE A 6 4.68 12.63 7.99
CA ILE A 6 4.72 11.27 7.41
C ILE A 6 3.33 10.63 7.49
N ALA A 7 2.54 10.97 8.52
CA ALA A 7 1.17 10.50 8.67
C ALA A 7 0.28 10.97 7.51
N PHE A 8 0.35 12.25 7.14
CA PHE A 8 -0.36 12.80 5.99
C PHE A 8 0.08 12.14 4.67
N CYS A 9 1.39 11.95 4.48
CA CYS A 9 1.92 11.27 3.29
C CYS A 9 1.34 9.84 3.14
N ARG A 10 1.23 9.10 4.25
CA ARG A 10 0.60 7.78 4.28
C ARG A 10 -0.91 7.84 4.08
N GLN A 11 -1.58 8.88 4.57
CA GLN A 11 -3.00 9.10 4.33
C GLN A 11 -3.29 9.28 2.84
N LEU A 12 -2.49 10.07 2.13
CA LEU A 12 -2.57 10.21 0.67
C LEU A 12 -2.39 8.85 -0.02
N ALA A 13 -1.37 8.08 0.36
CA ALA A 13 -1.15 6.75 -0.21
C ALA A 13 -2.35 5.81 -0.01
N ARG A 14 -2.98 5.85 1.17
CA ARG A 14 -4.19 5.06 1.47
C ARG A 14 -5.38 5.52 0.64
N ALA A 15 -5.62 6.83 0.56
CA ALA A 15 -6.72 7.39 -0.23
C ALA A 15 -6.59 7.05 -1.72
N ARG A 16 -5.37 7.12 -2.27
CA ARG A 16 -5.06 6.65 -3.64
C ARG A 16 -5.47 5.20 -3.84
N ARG A 17 -5.07 4.31 -2.92
CA ARG A 17 -5.37 2.87 -3.00
C ARG A 17 -6.86 2.59 -2.87
N ALA A 18 -7.56 3.32 -1.99
CA ALA A 18 -9.02 3.21 -1.85
C ALA A 18 -9.75 3.59 -3.15
N LYS A 19 -9.19 4.49 -3.96
CA LYS A 19 -9.67 4.81 -5.31
C LYS A 19 -9.18 3.85 -6.41
N GLY A 20 -8.45 2.77 -6.06
CA GLY A 20 -7.93 1.80 -7.03
C GLY A 20 -6.84 2.34 -7.96
N MET A 21 -6.24 3.50 -7.65
CA MET A 21 -5.26 4.15 -8.54
C MET A 21 -3.83 3.66 -8.27
N THR A 22 -3.06 3.43 -9.32
CA THR A 22 -1.60 3.23 -9.21
C THR A 22 -0.89 4.57 -9.00
N GLN A 23 0.36 4.55 -8.53
CA GLN A 23 1.16 5.78 -8.44
C GLN A 23 1.33 6.42 -9.82
N SER A 24 1.55 5.64 -10.88
CA SER A 24 1.68 6.14 -12.25
C SER A 24 0.40 6.84 -12.72
N ALA A 25 -0.75 6.19 -12.52
CA ALA A 25 -2.04 6.75 -12.92
C ALA A 25 -2.36 8.05 -12.18
N LEU A 26 -2.03 8.13 -10.89
CA LEU A 26 -2.18 9.37 -10.13
C LEU A 26 -1.20 10.47 -10.59
N ALA A 27 0.04 10.09 -10.94
CA ALA A 27 1.04 11.03 -11.44
C ALA A 27 0.58 11.66 -12.75
N ASP A 28 0.08 10.84 -13.67
CA ASP A 28 -0.45 11.30 -14.96
C ASP A 28 -1.65 12.22 -14.76
N ALA A 29 -2.58 11.87 -13.85
CA ALA A 29 -3.75 12.68 -13.55
C ALA A 29 -3.41 14.06 -12.95
N VAL A 30 -2.32 14.16 -12.19
CA VAL A 30 -1.87 15.41 -11.56
C VAL A 30 -0.85 16.17 -12.43
N GLY A 31 -0.30 15.53 -13.46
CA GLY A 31 0.75 16.10 -14.30
C GLY A 31 2.11 16.15 -13.60
N CYS A 32 2.44 15.14 -12.78
CA CYS A 32 3.74 15.03 -12.11
C CYS A 32 4.46 13.71 -12.45
N LYS A 33 5.72 13.58 -12.06
CA LYS A 33 6.47 12.33 -12.25
C LYS A 33 6.04 11.31 -11.20
N GLN A 34 5.91 10.04 -11.58
CA GLN A 34 5.66 8.95 -10.63
C GLN A 34 6.71 8.90 -9.50
N SER A 35 7.97 9.27 -9.78
CA SER A 35 9.02 9.36 -8.75
C SER A 35 8.75 10.44 -7.69
N ALA A 36 8.03 11.52 -8.04
CA ALA A 36 7.60 12.52 -7.07
C ALA A 36 6.54 11.95 -6.12
N LEU A 37 5.60 11.14 -6.63
CA LEU A 37 4.63 10.42 -5.80
C LEU A 37 5.29 9.37 -4.91
N SER A 38 6.22 8.59 -5.45
CA SER A 38 7.00 7.62 -4.66
C SER A 38 7.74 8.30 -3.50
N MET A 39 8.40 9.44 -3.76
CA MET A 39 9.05 10.22 -2.71
C MET A 39 8.05 10.79 -1.70
N LEU A 40 6.91 11.32 -2.17
CA LEU A 40 5.87 11.84 -1.29
C LEU A 40 5.35 10.75 -0.35
N GLU A 41 4.91 9.61 -0.89
CA GLU A 41 4.35 8.49 -0.12
C GLU A 41 5.38 7.86 0.84
N ALA A 42 6.67 7.91 0.50
CA ALA A 42 7.77 7.50 1.38
C ALA A 42 8.07 8.50 2.52
N GLY A 43 7.41 9.66 2.56
CA GLY A 43 7.61 10.70 3.57
C GLY A 43 8.69 11.73 3.22
N HIS A 44 9.19 11.74 1.98
CA HIS A 44 10.14 12.73 1.47
C HIS A 44 9.45 13.91 0.80
N ALA A 45 8.40 14.43 1.44
CA ALA A 45 7.55 15.51 0.94
C ALA A 45 8.29 16.82 0.62
N ALA A 46 9.41 17.09 1.28
CA ALA A 46 10.21 18.31 1.06
C ALA A 46 10.74 18.46 -0.38
N LYS A 47 10.72 17.39 -1.18
CA LYS A 47 11.17 17.37 -2.58
C LYS A 47 10.04 17.51 -3.60
N VAL A 48 8.80 17.66 -3.14
CA VAL A 48 7.61 17.79 -3.99
C VAL A 48 7.05 19.21 -3.84
N ALA A 49 6.73 19.84 -4.97
CA ALA A 49 6.18 21.19 -4.97
C ALA A 49 4.83 21.21 -4.22
N HIS A 50 4.60 22.27 -3.42
CA HIS A 50 3.38 22.38 -2.62
C HIS A 50 2.11 22.31 -3.47
N GLU A 51 2.11 23.01 -4.61
CA GLU A 51 1.01 22.98 -5.59
C GLU A 51 0.72 21.55 -6.10
N THR A 52 1.74 20.71 -6.27
CA THR A 52 1.55 19.31 -6.65
C THR A 52 0.86 18.52 -5.53
N VAL A 53 1.24 18.76 -4.27
CA VAL A 53 0.58 18.12 -3.12
C VAL A 53 -0.87 18.57 -3.02
N GLU A 54 -1.17 19.85 -3.23
CA GLU A 54 -2.55 20.37 -3.24
C GLU A 54 -3.42 19.68 -4.30
N LYS A 55 -2.90 19.54 -5.52
CA LYS A 55 -3.60 18.81 -6.60
C LYS A 55 -3.82 17.34 -6.25
N ILE A 56 -2.84 16.67 -5.64
CA ILE A 56 -2.98 15.28 -5.17
C ILE A 56 -4.05 15.19 -4.09
N ALA A 57 -3.99 16.03 -3.07
CA ALA A 57 -4.93 16.03 -1.96
C ALA A 57 -6.37 16.30 -2.44
N ALA A 58 -6.55 17.26 -3.35
CA ALA A 58 -7.83 17.54 -3.97
C ALA A 58 -8.37 16.36 -4.77
N LEU A 59 -7.55 15.74 -5.63
CA LEU A 59 -7.97 14.60 -6.46
C LEU A 59 -8.29 13.35 -5.63
N LEU A 60 -7.59 13.17 -4.50
CA LEU A 60 -7.82 12.07 -3.56
C LEU A 60 -8.88 12.37 -2.49
N GLU A 61 -9.48 13.57 -2.51
CA GLU A 61 -10.45 14.04 -1.51
C GLU A 61 -9.92 13.97 -0.06
N VAL A 62 -8.62 14.21 0.11
CA VAL A 62 -7.98 14.27 1.42
C VAL A 62 -7.85 15.74 1.84
N PRO A 63 -8.41 16.15 3.00
CA PRO A 63 -8.24 17.51 3.51
C PRO A 63 -6.76 17.83 3.68
N LEU A 64 -6.33 18.99 3.20
CA LEU A 64 -4.96 19.45 3.40
C LEU A 64 -4.62 19.55 4.89
N GLU A 65 -3.44 19.05 5.26
CA GLU A 65 -2.91 19.23 6.60
C GLU A 65 -2.63 20.73 6.81
N THR A 66 -3.55 21.43 7.48
CA THR A 66 -3.26 22.71 8.12
C THR A 66 -2.41 22.45 9.34
N ALA A 67 -1.38 23.27 9.57
CA ALA A 67 -0.30 23.05 10.53
C ALA A 67 -0.68 23.05 12.03
N ALA A 68 -1.87 22.56 12.40
CA ALA A 68 -2.32 22.41 13.77
C ALA A 68 -2.66 20.94 14.06
N ALA A 69 -1.92 20.38 15.02
CA ALA A 69 -2.09 19.08 15.66
C ALA A 69 -1.57 17.84 14.91
N ALA A 70 -0.24 17.78 14.75
CA ALA A 70 0.46 16.50 14.65
C ALA A 70 0.45 15.81 16.04
N ALA A 71 -0.53 14.94 16.29
CA ALA A 71 -0.37 13.93 17.32
C ALA A 71 0.65 12.89 16.82
N PRO A 72 1.67 12.52 17.60
CA PRO A 72 2.68 11.57 17.17
C PRO A 72 2.04 10.18 17.06
N VAL A 73 1.68 9.80 15.83
CA VAL A 73 1.53 8.38 15.49
C VAL A 73 2.91 7.75 15.61
N PRO A 74 3.08 6.64 16.33
CA PRO A 74 4.40 6.05 16.53
C PRO A 74 5.07 5.75 15.18
N SER A 75 6.14 6.48 14.93
CA SER A 75 7.09 6.21 13.87
C SER A 75 7.81 4.91 14.22
N CYS A 76 7.63 3.87 13.40
CA CYS A 76 8.60 2.77 13.37
C CYS A 76 9.94 3.34 12.89
N GLY A 77 10.82 3.64 13.83
CA GLY A 77 12.24 3.85 13.56
C GLY A 77 12.88 2.58 12.99
N PRO A 78 14.05 2.68 12.35
CA PRO A 78 14.74 1.54 11.79
C PRO A 78 15.39 0.75 12.94
N THR A 79 14.68 -0.22 13.50
CA THR A 79 15.30 -1.16 14.45
C THR A 79 14.74 -2.56 14.27
N ALA A 80 15.68 -3.49 14.07
CA ALA A 80 15.53 -4.86 13.59
C ALA A 80 15.20 -4.99 12.09
N ALA A 81 16.00 -5.80 11.41
CA ALA A 81 15.82 -6.15 10.00
C ALA A 81 14.45 -6.82 9.82
N ASN A 82 13.41 -6.04 9.49
CA ASN A 82 12.14 -6.58 9.05
C ASN A 82 12.38 -7.24 7.69
N THR A 83 12.70 -8.53 7.73
CA THR A 83 12.86 -9.41 6.55
C THR A 83 11.53 -9.62 5.84
N HIS A 84 10.42 -9.37 6.53
CA HIS A 84 9.08 -9.50 5.97
C HIS A 84 8.54 -8.14 5.53
N ALA A 85 8.30 -8.05 4.24
CA ALA A 85 7.56 -6.96 3.62
C ALA A 85 6.51 -7.56 2.68
N PHE A 86 5.43 -6.83 2.45
CA PHE A 86 4.35 -7.26 1.57
C PHE A 86 3.93 -6.15 0.62
N CYS A 87 3.36 -6.52 -0.52
CA CYS A 87 2.78 -5.56 -1.44
C CYS A 87 1.38 -5.14 -0.96
N PRO A 88 1.11 -3.85 -0.73
CA PRO A 88 -0.20 -3.38 -0.27
C PRO A 88 -1.26 -3.31 -1.37
N HIS A 89 -0.91 -3.55 -2.63
CA HIS A 89 -1.82 -3.45 -3.77
C HIS A 89 -2.65 -4.74 -3.91
N ALA A 90 -3.95 -4.68 -3.61
CA ALA A 90 -4.86 -5.84 -3.61
C ALA A 90 -4.84 -6.65 -4.91
N ASP A 91 -4.78 -5.96 -6.05
CA ASP A 91 -4.74 -6.60 -7.36
C ASP A 91 -3.34 -7.11 -7.76
N CYS A 92 -2.30 -6.95 -6.94
CA CYS A 92 -1.00 -7.50 -7.28
C CYS A 92 -1.03 -9.04 -7.30
N PHE A 93 -0.44 -9.69 -8.29
CA PHE A 93 -0.31 -11.17 -8.33
C PHE A 93 0.59 -11.75 -7.22
N SER A 94 1.25 -10.90 -6.42
CA SER A 94 1.87 -11.33 -5.16
C SER A 94 0.84 -11.64 -4.06
N ASN A 95 -0.40 -11.17 -4.18
CA ASN A 95 -1.45 -11.29 -3.18
C ASN A 95 -2.48 -12.31 -3.64
N VAL A 96 -2.55 -13.46 -2.95
CA VAL A 96 -3.47 -14.54 -3.30
C VAL A 96 -4.78 -14.34 -2.56
N PRO A 97 -5.91 -14.10 -3.24
CA PRO A 97 -7.18 -13.88 -2.57
C PRO A 97 -7.85 -15.19 -2.13
N TYR A 98 -8.51 -15.15 -0.99
CA TYR A 98 -9.33 -16.23 -0.45
C TYR A 98 -10.48 -15.65 0.39
N VAL A 99 -11.56 -16.41 0.53
CA VAL A 99 -12.75 -15.97 1.25
C VAL A 99 -12.88 -16.76 2.55
N VAL A 100 -13.23 -16.06 3.63
CA VAL A 100 -13.54 -16.64 4.95
C VAL A 100 -14.83 -16.01 5.43
N ASN A 101 -15.86 -16.82 5.72
CA ASN A 101 -17.16 -16.32 6.17
C ASN A 101 -17.77 -15.24 5.25
N GLY A 102 -17.53 -15.33 3.94
CA GLY A 102 -18.00 -14.33 2.97
C GLY A 102 -17.12 -13.08 2.86
N GLU A 103 -16.08 -12.94 3.69
CA GLU A 103 -15.13 -11.83 3.63
C GLU A 103 -13.93 -12.16 2.76
N LEU A 104 -13.59 -11.27 1.83
CA LEU A 104 -12.42 -11.40 0.97
C LEU A 104 -11.15 -10.94 1.71
N LEU A 105 -10.21 -11.87 1.86
CA LEU A 105 -8.88 -11.63 2.40
C LEU A 105 -7.81 -11.92 1.36
N PHE A 106 -6.64 -11.31 1.54
CA PHE A 106 -5.50 -11.50 0.67
C PHE A 106 -4.34 -12.08 1.46
N TRP A 107 -3.78 -13.18 0.97
CA TRP A 107 -2.54 -13.76 1.48
C TRP A 107 -1.35 -13.17 0.72
N PRO A 108 -0.61 -12.20 1.29
CA PRO A 108 0.55 -11.65 0.63
C PRO A 108 1.71 -12.65 0.62
N ARG A 109 2.33 -12.83 -0.56
CA ARG A 109 3.61 -13.52 -0.68
C ARG A 109 4.71 -12.64 -0.05
N PRO A 110 5.50 -13.14 0.91
CA PRO A 110 6.64 -12.42 1.45
C PRO A 110 7.58 -11.99 0.34
N GLN A 111 7.93 -10.70 0.31
CA GLN A 111 8.87 -10.11 -0.65
C GLN A 111 10.25 -10.05 0.02
N ALA A 112 10.88 -11.23 0.15
CA ALA A 112 12.19 -11.38 0.78
C ALA A 112 13.22 -11.71 -0.30
N ASP A 113 13.78 -10.70 -0.94
CA ASP A 113 14.99 -10.92 -1.73
C ASP A 113 16.19 -10.71 -0.82
N GLY A 114 17.11 -11.68 -0.77
CA GLY A 114 18.34 -11.68 0.04
C GLY A 114 19.34 -10.56 -0.28
N ARG A 115 18.93 -9.53 -1.02
CA ARG A 115 19.63 -8.25 -1.17
C ARG A 115 18.93 -7.23 -0.28
N ALA A 116 19.70 -6.48 0.50
CA ALA A 116 19.24 -5.44 1.42
C ALA A 116 17.83 -4.90 1.11
N ALA A 117 16.85 -5.35 1.88
CA ALA A 117 15.49 -4.81 1.99
C ALA A 117 14.94 -4.17 0.70
N ALA A 118 14.55 -4.98 -0.29
CA ALA A 118 13.85 -4.48 -1.48
C ALA A 118 12.76 -3.47 -1.09
N ALA A 119 12.81 -2.26 -1.67
CA ALA A 119 11.85 -1.19 -1.36
C ALA A 119 10.55 -1.34 -2.18
N HIS A 120 10.63 -2.02 -3.32
CA HIS A 120 9.55 -2.14 -4.29
C HIS A 120 9.21 -3.62 -4.53
N CYS A 121 7.95 -3.88 -4.84
CA CYS A 121 7.46 -5.21 -5.16
C CYS A 121 8.05 -5.73 -6.47
N ALA A 122 8.57 -6.96 -6.47
CA ALA A 122 9.12 -7.59 -7.66
C ALA A 122 8.07 -7.91 -8.73
N VAL A 123 6.78 -7.87 -8.38
CA VAL A 123 5.66 -8.19 -9.28
C VAL A 123 5.09 -6.95 -9.95
N CYS A 124 4.76 -5.91 -9.17
CA CYS A 124 4.08 -4.72 -9.69
C CYS A 124 4.85 -3.39 -9.50
N GLY A 125 6.00 -3.41 -8.83
CA GLY A 125 6.80 -2.21 -8.55
C GLY A 125 6.29 -1.31 -7.41
N GLU A 126 5.16 -1.64 -6.76
CA GLU A 126 4.61 -0.84 -5.66
C GLU A 126 5.52 -0.86 -4.41
N LEU A 127 5.51 0.22 -3.62
CA LEU A 127 6.27 0.32 -2.37
C LEU A 127 5.82 -0.74 -1.37
N LEU A 128 6.79 -1.46 -0.79
CA LEU A 128 6.51 -2.54 0.14
C LEU A 128 6.23 -2.02 1.55
N GLU A 129 5.17 -2.54 2.17
CA GLU A 129 4.81 -2.25 3.55
C GLU A 129 5.54 -3.21 4.50
N ARG A 130 6.03 -2.66 5.61
CA ARG A 130 6.73 -3.39 6.68
C ARG A 130 6.03 -3.30 8.03
N CYS A 131 4.91 -2.59 8.07
CA CYS A 131 4.10 -2.38 9.26
C CYS A 131 2.64 -2.68 8.92
N CYS A 132 1.87 -3.08 9.94
CA CYS A 132 0.43 -3.21 9.82
C CYS A 132 -0.20 -1.84 9.51
N PRO A 133 -1.08 -1.74 8.50
CA PRO A 133 -1.73 -0.47 8.17
C PRO A 133 -2.71 0.01 9.25
N HIS A 134 -3.20 -0.89 10.11
CA HIS A 134 -4.15 -0.56 11.17
C HIS A 134 -3.47 -0.11 12.46
N CYS A 135 -2.52 -0.87 12.99
CA CYS A 135 -1.91 -0.62 14.30
C CYS A 135 -0.43 -0.18 14.25
N GLY A 136 0.21 -0.20 13.08
CA GLY A 136 1.63 0.15 12.94
C GLY A 136 2.62 -0.91 13.43
N ALA A 137 2.16 -2.04 13.97
CA ALA A 137 3.03 -3.13 14.42
C ALA A 137 3.89 -3.66 13.25
N PRO A 138 5.18 -4.00 13.48
CA PRO A 138 6.04 -4.52 12.43
C PRO A 138 5.50 -5.84 11.88
N VAL A 139 5.66 -6.05 10.57
CA VAL A 139 5.32 -7.31 9.93
C VAL A 139 6.44 -8.29 10.24
N VAL A 140 6.15 -9.24 11.12
CA VAL A 140 7.11 -10.26 11.59
C VAL A 140 6.76 -11.67 11.15
N THR A 141 5.53 -11.89 10.67
CA THR A 141 5.04 -13.20 10.23
C THR A 141 4.48 -13.12 8.81
N ALA A 142 4.32 -14.27 8.14
CA ALA A 142 3.45 -14.40 6.98
C ALA A 142 1.96 -14.43 7.39
N GLY A 143 1.05 -14.26 6.45
CA GLY A 143 -0.41 -14.33 6.66
C GLY A 143 -1.15 -13.07 6.20
N ALA A 144 -2.47 -13.18 6.10
CA ALA A 144 -3.32 -12.07 5.65
C ALA A 144 -3.58 -11.02 6.73
N CYS A 145 -3.59 -11.41 8.00
CA CYS A 145 -3.94 -10.53 9.11
C CYS A 145 -2.72 -10.20 9.98
N CYS A 146 -2.81 -9.09 10.71
CA CYS A 146 -1.85 -8.73 11.73
C CYS A 146 -2.08 -9.57 13.00
N PRO A 147 -1.08 -10.28 13.54
CA PRO A 147 -1.25 -11.03 14.78
C PRO A 147 -1.46 -10.14 16.02
N ALA A 148 -1.12 -8.85 15.94
CA ALA A 148 -1.27 -7.92 17.06
C ALA A 148 -2.68 -7.32 17.15
N CYS A 149 -3.33 -7.01 16.02
CA CYS A 149 -4.63 -6.32 16.02
C CYS A 149 -5.72 -7.00 15.20
N GLY A 150 -5.44 -8.12 14.53
CA GLY A 150 -6.41 -8.83 13.68
C GLY A 150 -6.69 -8.19 12.31
N GLY A 151 -6.37 -6.91 12.13
CA GLY A 151 -6.61 -6.18 10.88
C GLY A 151 -5.88 -6.79 9.68
N GLU A 152 -6.54 -6.76 8.53
CA GLU A 152 -6.01 -7.22 7.26
C GLU A 152 -4.75 -6.43 6.84
N ARG A 153 -3.81 -7.10 6.18
CA ARG A 153 -2.60 -6.44 5.70
C ARG A 153 -2.85 -5.70 4.41
N VAL A 154 -3.67 -6.29 3.56
CA VAL A 154 -4.01 -5.77 2.23
C VAL A 154 -5.51 -5.55 2.23
N ALA A 155 -5.91 -4.29 2.12
CA ALA A 155 -7.30 -3.89 2.15
C ALA A 155 -8.05 -4.41 0.90
N ASN A 156 -9.28 -4.86 1.10
CA ASN A 156 -10.19 -5.11 -0.01
C ASN A 156 -10.60 -3.77 -0.65
N THR A 157 -10.45 -3.67 -1.97
CA THR A 157 -10.80 -2.47 -2.75
C THR A 157 -11.92 -2.73 -3.75
N LEU A 158 -12.49 -3.94 -3.74
CA LEU A 158 -13.58 -4.30 -4.63
C LEU A 158 -14.90 -3.64 -4.18
N PRO A 159 -15.81 -3.33 -5.12
CA PRO A 159 -17.14 -2.86 -4.80
C PRO A 159 -17.90 -3.84 -3.87
N PRO A 160 -18.71 -3.36 -2.91
CA PRO A 160 -19.43 -4.20 -1.95
C PRO A 160 -20.36 -5.25 -2.57
N GLU A 161 -20.88 -4.98 -3.76
CA GLU A 161 -21.75 -5.88 -4.53
C GLU A 161 -21.00 -7.03 -5.22
N THR A 162 -19.67 -7.07 -5.12
CA THR A 162 -18.86 -8.08 -5.78
C THR A 162 -19.07 -9.45 -5.15
N ASP A 163 -19.36 -10.46 -5.98
CA ASP A 163 -19.28 -11.86 -5.58
C ASP A 163 -17.81 -12.22 -5.29
N CYS A 164 -17.46 -12.16 -4.01
CA CYS A 164 -16.10 -12.34 -3.53
C CYS A 164 -15.58 -13.76 -3.81
N GLU A 165 -16.43 -14.79 -3.80
CA GLU A 165 -16.03 -16.17 -4.06
C GLU A 165 -15.71 -16.38 -5.54
N ALA A 166 -16.63 -15.96 -6.42
CA ALA A 166 -16.42 -16.06 -7.86
C ALA A 166 -15.20 -15.24 -8.30
N TRP A 167 -15.05 -14.02 -7.78
CA TRP A 167 -13.91 -13.16 -8.05
C TRP A 167 -12.61 -13.78 -7.56
N ALA A 168 -12.55 -14.26 -6.31
CA ALA A 168 -11.33 -14.85 -5.75
C ALA A 168 -10.94 -16.13 -6.52
N ALA A 169 -11.91 -16.96 -6.92
CA ALA A 169 -11.66 -18.14 -7.74
C ALA A 169 -11.08 -17.78 -9.12
N GLN A 170 -11.67 -16.78 -9.80
CA GLN A 170 -11.14 -16.28 -11.07
C GLN A 170 -9.74 -15.71 -10.90
N ARG A 171 -9.51 -14.91 -9.85
CA ARG A 171 -8.22 -14.28 -9.59
C ARG A 171 -7.13 -15.30 -9.29
N ARG A 172 -7.43 -16.35 -8.50
CA ARG A 172 -6.50 -17.46 -8.25
C ARG A 172 -6.10 -18.18 -9.54
N ARG A 173 -7.04 -18.38 -10.49
CA ARG A 173 -6.72 -18.96 -11.82
C ARG A 173 -5.76 -18.07 -12.60
N ALA A 174 -6.02 -16.76 -12.67
CA ALA A 174 -5.15 -15.80 -13.35
C ALA A 174 -3.74 -15.76 -12.73
N ILE A 175 -3.62 -15.81 -11.41
CA ILE A 175 -2.33 -15.88 -10.72
C ILE A 175 -1.59 -17.18 -11.06
N ALA A 176 -2.28 -18.31 -11.11
CA ALA A 176 -1.68 -19.60 -11.46
C ALA A 176 -1.14 -19.61 -12.90
N GLU A 177 -1.93 -19.10 -13.85
CA GLU A 177 -1.52 -18.93 -15.25
C GLU A 177 -0.32 -18.00 -15.39
N TRP A 178 -0.33 -16.84 -14.72
CA TRP A 178 0.83 -15.95 -14.74
C TRP A 178 2.09 -16.60 -14.17
N ARG A 179 1.96 -17.35 -13.07
CA ARG A 179 3.08 -18.07 -12.47
C ARG A 179 3.69 -19.10 -13.41
N SER A 180 2.90 -19.76 -14.27
CA SER A 180 3.44 -20.71 -15.25
C SER A 180 4.21 -20.05 -16.39
N LEU A 181 4.17 -18.71 -16.52
CA LEU A 181 4.94 -17.97 -17.53
C LEU A 181 6.31 -17.52 -17.01
N ILE A 182 6.51 -17.48 -15.68
CA ILE A 182 7.68 -16.89 -15.03
C ILE A 182 8.47 -17.86 -14.14
N LEU A 183 7.96 -19.09 -13.97
CA LEU A 183 8.60 -20.19 -13.25
C LEU A 183 8.97 -21.28 -14.26
#